data_AF-A0A5C6MH99-F1
#
_entry.id   AF-A0A5C6MH99-F1
#
_cell.length_a   1.000
_cell.length_b   1.000
_cell.length_c   1.000
_cell.angle_alpha   90.00
_cell.angle_beta   90.00
_cell.angle_gamma   90.00
#
_symmetry.space_group_name_H-M   'P 1'
#
loop_
_entity.id
_entity.type
_entity.pdbx_description
1 polymer ?
#
loop_
_entity_poly.entity_id
_entity_poly.type
_entity_poly.pdbx_seq_one_letter_code
_entity_poly.pdbx_strand_id
1 'polypeptide(L)'
;MFLYAAELARRADGSFCVMADRSEAPAGPGFALENRIVSSRSMAAGFKQLAVERLAPFFVRLQNSLRRRTARPTDSTRIVLLSSGPSHPYYFEDVYLARYLGYTLVEGGDLAVRSDVLCMKTLSGLVPVDIVMTRCAEAGLDPLELGGYSAHGVPGILNAVRA
;
A
#
# COMPACT_ATOMS: atom_id res chain seq x y z
N MET A 1 2.90 -10.71 0.49
CA MET A 1 2.07 -10.39 -0.69
C MET A 1 0.60 -10.16 -0.27
N PHE A 2 0.10 -8.93 -0.40
CA PHE A 2 -1.27 -8.53 -0.01
C PHE A 2 -2.14 -8.12 -1.20
N LEU A 3 -1.51 -7.82 -2.32
CA LEU A 3 -2.13 -7.31 -3.53
C LEU A 3 -1.37 -7.91 -4.71
N TYR A 4 -2.11 -8.35 -5.71
CA TYR A 4 -1.62 -8.81 -6.99
C TYR A 4 -2.34 -8.00 -8.07
N ALA A 5 -1.60 -7.61 -9.11
CA ALA A 5 -2.20 -7.01 -10.29
C ALA A 5 -1.71 -7.73 -11.55
N ALA A 6 -2.61 -7.85 -12.52
CA ALA A 6 -2.32 -8.34 -13.86
C ALA A 6 -2.53 -7.20 -14.85
N GLU A 7 -1.55 -6.97 -15.71
CA GLU A 7 -1.69 -6.06 -16.85
C GLU A 7 -2.35 -6.82 -18.00
N LEU A 8 -3.50 -6.32 -18.47
CA LEU A 8 -4.30 -6.97 -19.50
C LEU A 8 -4.29 -6.14 -20.78
N ALA A 9 -4.10 -6.80 -21.92
CA ALA A 9 -4.34 -6.24 -23.24
C ALA A 9 -5.54 -6.93 -23.89
N ARG A 10 -6.38 -6.16 -24.58
CA ARG A 10 -7.46 -6.68 -25.41
C ARG A 10 -7.01 -6.73 -26.87
N ARG A 11 -7.07 -7.91 -27.48
CA ARG A 11 -6.71 -8.16 -28.87
C ARG A 11 -7.82 -7.71 -29.82
N ALA A 12 -7.49 -7.60 -31.11
CA ALA A 12 -8.43 -7.19 -32.15
C ALA A 12 -9.61 -8.15 -32.32
N ASP A 13 -9.41 -9.43 -32.01
CA ASP A 13 -10.46 -10.47 -31.98
C ASP A 13 -11.36 -10.39 -30.72
N GLY A 14 -11.10 -9.43 -29.83
CA GLY A 14 -11.85 -9.21 -28.59
C GLY A 14 -11.37 -10.04 -27.40
N SER A 15 -10.43 -10.98 -27.58
CA SER A 15 -9.86 -11.78 -26.49
C SER A 15 -8.91 -10.95 -25.61
N PHE A 16 -8.71 -11.39 -24.37
CA PHE A 16 -7.75 -10.77 -23.45
C PHE A 16 -6.50 -11.64 -23.28
N CYS A 17 -5.34 -11.00 -23.15
CA CYS A 17 -4.11 -11.65 -22.75
C CYS A 17 -3.45 -10.92 -21.59
N VAL A 18 -2.83 -11.69 -20.69
CA VAL A 18 -1.98 -11.16 -19.61
C VAL A 18 -0.63 -10.78 -20.20
N MET A 19 -0.23 -9.54 -19.98
CA MET A 19 1.03 -8.98 -20.47
C MET A 19 2.11 -8.99 -19.39
N ALA A 20 1.71 -8.80 -18.13
CA ALA A 20 2.61 -8.81 -16.99
C ALA A 20 1.87 -9.10 -15.69
N ASP A 21 2.60 -9.67 -14.75
CA ASP A 21 2.21 -9.88 -13.36
C ASP A 21 2.95 -8.88 -12.46
N ARG A 22 2.24 -8.27 -11.51
CA ARG A 22 2.80 -7.36 -10.51
C ARG A 22 2.51 -7.90 -9.12
N SER A 23 3.54 -8.46 -8.48
CA SER A 23 3.50 -8.99 -7.11
C SER A 23 4.09 -8.03 -6.07
N GLU A 24 4.87 -7.06 -6.51
CA GLU A 24 5.57 -6.10 -5.67
C GLU A 24 4.87 -4.74 -5.74
N ALA A 25 4.22 -4.37 -4.64
CA ALA A 25 3.63 -3.04 -4.43
C ALA A 25 2.92 -2.43 -5.66
N PRO A 26 1.97 -3.13 -6.33
CA PRO A 26 1.42 -2.63 -7.59
C PRO A 26 0.76 -1.26 -7.43
N ALA A 27 1.07 -0.37 -8.37
CA ALA A 27 0.43 0.94 -8.51
C ALA A 27 -0.92 0.82 -9.23
N GLY A 28 -1.77 1.83 -9.08
CA GLY A 28 -3.06 1.95 -9.79
C GLY A 28 -4.32 2.00 -8.92
N PRO A 29 -4.46 1.30 -7.77
CA PRO A 29 -5.69 1.34 -6.99
C PRO A 29 -6.10 2.75 -6.53
N GLY A 30 -5.15 3.58 -6.11
CA GLY A 30 -5.42 4.96 -5.69
C GLY A 30 -5.81 5.84 -6.88
N PHE A 31 -5.13 5.71 -8.02
CA PHE A 31 -5.53 6.39 -9.25
C PHE A 31 -6.92 5.96 -9.73
N ALA A 32 -7.24 4.66 -9.70
CA ALA A 32 -8.55 4.15 -10.08
C ALA A 32 -9.66 4.70 -9.18
N LEU A 33 -9.38 4.81 -7.88
CA LEU A 33 -10.30 5.40 -6.91
C LEU A 33 -10.49 6.91 -7.12
N GLU A 34 -9.41 7.66 -7.31
CA GLU A 34 -9.48 9.09 -7.57
C GLU A 34 -10.23 9.38 -8.87
N ASN A 35 -9.83 8.72 -9.97
CA ASN A 35 -10.52 8.80 -11.26
C ASN A 35 -12.00 8.48 -11.10
N ARG A 36 -12.35 7.45 -10.33
CA ARG A 36 -13.74 7.09 -10.07
C ARG A 36 -14.52 8.22 -9.38
N ILE A 37 -13.92 8.85 -8.37
CA ILE A 37 -14.56 9.95 -7.63
C ILE A 37 -14.72 11.17 -8.54
N VAL A 38 -13.67 11.56 -9.28
CA VAL A 38 -13.70 12.70 -10.21
C VAL A 38 -14.73 12.46 -11.32
N SER A 39 -14.68 11.32 -12.01
CA SER A 39 -15.62 10.99 -13.09
C SER A 39 -17.07 10.92 -12.58
N SER A 40 -17.32 10.38 -11.39
CA SER A 40 -18.67 10.34 -10.83
C SER A 40 -19.26 11.72 -10.55
N ARG A 41 -18.41 12.72 -10.28
CA ARG A 41 -18.82 14.11 -10.05
C ARG A 41 -18.99 14.87 -11.36
N SER A 42 -18.05 14.74 -12.30
CA SER A 42 -18.09 15.45 -13.58
C SER A 42 -19.13 14.88 -14.55
N MET A 43 -19.44 13.59 -14.46
CA MET A 43 -20.38 12.88 -15.35
C MET A 43 -21.55 12.26 -14.58
N ALA A 44 -22.09 12.96 -13.59
CA ALA A 44 -23.07 12.43 -12.64
C ALA A 44 -24.32 11.82 -13.31
N ALA A 45 -24.84 12.42 -14.39
CA ALA A 45 -26.00 11.89 -15.12
C ALA A 45 -25.70 10.53 -15.77
N GLY A 46 -24.58 10.41 -16.48
CA GLY A 46 -24.16 9.15 -17.12
C GLY A 46 -23.83 8.06 -16.09
N PHE A 47 -23.18 8.43 -14.98
CA PHE A 47 -22.88 7.50 -13.89
C PHE A 47 -24.13 6.89 -13.26
N LYS A 48 -25.22 7.66 -13.14
CA LYS A 48 -26.51 7.16 -12.64
C LYS A 48 -27.17 6.17 -13.60
N GLN A 49 -27.04 6.39 -14.90
CA GLN A 49 -27.64 5.54 -15.93
C GLN A 49 -26.89 4.22 -16.15
N LEU A 50 -25.55 4.25 -16.02
CA LEU A 50 -24.69 3.11 -16.36
C LEU A 50 -24.49 2.09 -15.22
N ALA A 51 -25.17 2.25 -14.08
CA ALA A 51 -25.06 1.36 -12.92
C ALA A 51 -23.61 1.04 -12.52
N VAL A 52 -22.74 2.06 -12.52
CA VAL A 52 -21.29 1.88 -12.29
C VAL A 52 -21.02 1.28 -10.90
N GLU A 53 -20.35 0.12 -10.86
CA GLU A 53 -20.06 -0.60 -9.61
C GLU A 53 -19.19 0.24 -8.67
N ARG A 54 -19.43 0.21 -7.35
CA ARG A 54 -18.60 0.96 -6.39
C ARG A 54 -17.25 0.27 -6.16
N LEU A 55 -16.18 1.05 -6.04
CA LEU A 55 -14.86 0.54 -5.67
C LEU A 55 -14.69 0.35 -4.15
N ALA A 56 -15.52 0.99 -3.32
CA ALA A 56 -15.41 0.91 -1.86
C ALA A 56 -15.38 -0.53 -1.30
N PRO A 57 -16.22 -1.48 -1.78
CA PRO A 57 -16.16 -2.87 -1.32
C PRO A 57 -14.81 -3.56 -1.53
N PHE A 58 -14.07 -3.20 -2.59
CA PHE A 58 -12.71 -3.72 -2.81
C PHE A 58 -11.76 -3.27 -1.70
N PHE A 59 -11.75 -1.99 -1.36
CA PHE A 59 -10.89 -1.45 -0.31
C PHE A 59 -11.26 -1.95 1.08
N VAL A 60 -12.56 -2.12 1.37
CA VAL A 60 -13.01 -2.75 2.62
C VAL A 60 -12.49 -4.18 2.73
N ARG A 61 -12.55 -4.96 1.63
CA ARG A 61 -11.97 -6.32 1.60
C ARG A 61 -10.45 -6.30 1.78
N LEU A 62 -9.75 -5.32 1.21
CA LEU A 62 -8.31 -5.14 1.40
C LEU A 62 -7.97 -4.87 2.88
N GLN A 63 -8.62 -3.89 3.52
CA GLN A 63 -8.40 -3.57 4.93
C GLN A 63 -8.69 -4.78 5.84
N ASN A 64 -9.80 -5.48 5.60
CA ASN A 64 -10.14 -6.68 6.35
C ASN A 64 -9.12 -7.81 6.16
N SER A 65 -8.54 -7.93 4.95
CA SER A 65 -7.51 -8.94 4.67
C SER A 65 -6.18 -8.62 5.34
N LEU A 66 -5.83 -7.34 5.47
CA LEU A 66 -4.67 -6.91 6.25
C LEU A 66 -4.89 -7.21 7.73
N ARG A 67 -6.02 -6.76 8.31
CA ARG A 67 -6.34 -6.99 9.74
C ARG A 67 -6.32 -8.45 10.16
N ARG A 68 -6.67 -9.39 9.28
CA ARG A 68 -6.64 -10.83 9.59
C ARG A 68 -5.22 -11.43 9.68
N ARG A 69 -4.17 -10.68 9.34
CA ARG A 69 -2.79 -11.18 9.34
C ARG A 69 -2.02 -10.88 10.62
N THR A 70 -2.58 -10.09 11.54
CA THR A 70 -2.03 -10.01 12.89
C THR A 70 -2.55 -11.19 13.72
N ALA A 71 -1.67 -11.74 14.58
CA ALA A 71 -2.00 -12.85 15.47
C ALA A 71 -3.13 -12.50 16.46
N ARG A 72 -3.33 -11.21 16.74
CA ARG A 72 -4.39 -10.70 17.62
C ARG A 72 -5.01 -9.44 16.99
N PRO A 73 -5.96 -9.60 16.05
CA PRO A 73 -6.67 -8.47 15.49
C PRO A 73 -7.44 -7.76 16.60
N THR A 74 -7.11 -6.51 16.83
CA THR A 74 -7.80 -5.62 17.76
C THR A 74 -8.16 -4.33 17.04
N ASP A 75 -9.08 -3.54 17.61
CA ASP A 75 -9.33 -2.19 17.12
C ASP A 75 -8.09 -1.28 17.22
N SER A 76 -7.08 -1.69 17.99
CA SER A 76 -5.80 -1.01 18.15
C SER A 76 -4.69 -1.50 17.19
N THR A 77 -4.98 -2.42 16.26
CA THR A 77 -4.00 -2.89 15.26
C THR A 77 -3.49 -1.72 14.42
N ARG A 78 -2.21 -1.44 14.53
CA ARG A 78 -1.53 -0.34 13.85
C ARG A 78 -0.98 -0.78 12.52
N ILE A 79 -1.65 -0.32 11.48
CA ILE A 79 -1.26 -0.52 10.09
C ILE A 79 -0.66 0.80 9.58
N VAL A 80 0.55 0.74 9.04
CA VAL A 80 1.22 1.87 8.39
C VAL A 80 1.42 1.59 6.90
N LEU A 81 1.43 2.66 6.09
CA LEU A 81 1.74 2.59 4.67
C LEU A 81 3.14 3.20 4.45
N LEU A 82 4.11 2.36 4.08
CA LEU A 82 5.50 2.76 3.89
C LEU A 82 5.71 3.24 2.45
N SER A 83 6.07 4.50 2.28
CA SER A 83 6.31 5.15 0.99
C SER A 83 7.80 5.41 0.74
N SER A 84 8.15 5.52 -0.55
CA SER A 84 9.45 6.04 -1.00
C SER A 84 9.50 7.58 -1.02
N GLY A 85 8.50 8.25 -0.44
CA GLY A 85 8.53 9.70 -0.26
C GLY A 85 8.33 10.54 -1.54
N PRO A 86 8.38 11.88 -1.43
CA PRO A 86 7.92 12.81 -2.46
C PRO A 86 8.64 12.77 -3.80
N SER A 87 9.87 12.25 -3.85
CA SER A 87 10.63 12.11 -5.10
C SER A 87 10.14 10.96 -5.97
N HIS A 88 9.34 10.04 -5.43
CA HIS A 88 8.84 8.88 -6.15
C HIS A 88 7.63 9.23 -7.04
N PRO A 89 7.56 8.77 -8.30
CA PRO A 89 6.47 9.12 -9.23
C PRO A 89 5.07 8.76 -8.73
N TYR A 90 4.96 7.74 -7.88
CA TYR A 90 3.69 7.26 -7.34
C TYR A 90 3.38 7.80 -5.92
N TYR A 91 4.13 8.78 -5.42
CA TYR A 91 3.92 9.34 -4.07
C TYR A 91 2.49 9.89 -3.87
N PHE A 92 1.92 10.51 -4.91
CA PHE A 92 0.53 10.95 -4.88
C PHE A 92 -0.43 9.81 -4.51
N GLU A 93 -0.27 8.64 -5.13
CA GLU A 93 -1.10 7.48 -4.87
C GLU A 93 -0.90 6.97 -3.44
N ASP A 94 0.33 6.97 -2.93
CA ASP A 94 0.63 6.54 -1.56
C ASP A 94 -0.09 7.43 -0.54
N VAL A 95 0.00 8.76 -0.70
CA VAL A 95 -0.71 9.74 0.13
C VAL A 95 -2.22 9.55 0.04
N TYR A 96 -2.73 9.38 -1.19
CA TYR A 96 -4.16 9.23 -1.44
C TYR A 96 -4.73 7.95 -0.80
N LEU A 97 -4.02 6.83 -0.96
CA LEU A 97 -4.39 5.54 -0.37
C LEU A 97 -4.28 5.57 1.16
N ALA A 98 -3.19 6.11 1.72
CA ALA A 98 -3.03 6.21 3.17
C ALA A 98 -4.19 6.99 3.79
N ARG A 99 -4.55 8.13 3.19
CA ARG A 99 -5.71 8.94 3.61
C ARG A 99 -7.03 8.18 3.47
N TYR A 100 -7.26 7.51 2.35
CA TYR A 100 -8.52 6.81 2.09
C TYR A 100 -8.71 5.59 3.01
N LEU A 101 -7.62 4.86 3.28
CA LEU A 101 -7.62 3.67 4.13
C LEU A 101 -7.49 4.00 5.62
N GLY A 102 -7.21 5.26 5.98
CA GLY A 102 -7.00 5.68 7.36
C GLY A 102 -5.72 5.09 7.97
N TYR A 103 -4.68 4.90 7.16
CA TYR A 103 -3.37 4.42 7.60
C TYR A 103 -2.40 5.57 7.75
N THR A 104 -1.49 5.47 8.71
CA THR A 104 -0.39 6.44 8.84
C THR A 104 0.57 6.24 7.68
N LEU A 105 0.77 7.29 6.86
CA LEU A 105 1.83 7.33 5.86
C LEU A 105 3.16 7.53 6.59
N VAL A 106 4.14 6.67 6.30
CA VAL A 106 5.48 6.71 6.89
C VAL A 106 6.54 6.56 5.82
N GLU A 107 7.72 7.11 6.05
CA GLU A 107 8.93 6.84 5.28
C GLU A 107 9.91 6.00 6.12
N GLY A 108 10.99 5.50 5.50
CA GLY A 108 11.97 4.66 6.19
C GLY A 108 12.54 5.32 7.46
N GLY A 109 12.74 6.64 7.42
CA GLY A 109 13.21 7.43 8.55
C GLY A 109 12.26 7.49 9.74
N ASP A 110 10.96 7.26 9.53
CA ASP A 110 9.96 7.26 10.60
C ASP A 110 9.91 5.93 11.37
N LEU A 111 10.49 4.87 10.80
CA LEU A 111 10.51 3.55 11.39
C LEU A 111 11.87 3.24 12.02
N ALA A 112 11.86 2.35 13.01
CA ALA A 112 13.05 1.76 13.59
C ALA A 112 12.72 0.40 14.19
N VAL A 113 13.67 -0.53 14.10
CA VAL A 113 13.60 -1.80 14.81
C VAL A 113 14.29 -1.68 16.16
N ARG A 114 13.63 -2.16 17.22
CA ARG A 114 14.16 -2.23 18.59
C ARG A 114 13.75 -3.55 19.22
N SER A 115 14.74 -4.31 19.68
CA SER A 115 14.52 -5.64 20.28
C SER A 115 13.63 -6.52 19.38
N ASP A 116 13.96 -6.54 18.09
CA ASP A 116 13.24 -7.27 17.04
C ASP A 116 11.78 -6.86 16.81
N VAL A 117 11.33 -5.75 17.39
CA VAL A 117 10.02 -5.16 17.14
C VAL A 117 10.15 -3.95 16.24
N LEU A 118 9.34 -3.92 15.17
CA LEU A 118 9.22 -2.74 14.33
C LEU A 118 8.38 -1.66 15.04
N CYS A 119 8.95 -0.46 15.15
CA CYS A 119 8.32 0.67 15.80
C CYS A 119 8.29 1.89 14.89
N MET A 120 7.23 2.69 15.00
CA MET A 120 7.13 4.04 14.47
C MET A 120 7.62 5.04 15.51
N LYS A 121 8.44 5.99 15.08
CA LYS A 121 8.93 7.11 15.89
C LYS A 121 7.83 8.14 16.05
N THR A 122 7.57 8.53 17.28
CA THR A 122 6.66 9.63 17.62
C THR A 122 7.36 10.59 18.58
N LEU A 123 6.80 11.78 18.77
CA LEU A 123 7.30 12.72 19.78
C LEU A 123 7.24 12.14 21.21
N SER A 124 6.32 11.20 21.46
CA SER A 124 6.16 10.52 22.75
C SER A 124 7.00 9.25 22.88
N GLY A 125 7.83 8.93 21.89
CA GLY A 125 8.67 7.73 21.87
C GLY A 125 8.27 6.73 20.79
N LEU A 126 8.72 5.49 20.96
CA LEU A 126 8.53 4.42 19.99
C LEU A 126 7.20 3.71 20.19
N VAL A 127 6.44 3.60 19.11
CA VAL A 127 5.13 2.95 19.10
C VAL A 127 5.18 1.72 18.19
N PRO A 128 4.89 0.51 18.69
CA PRO A 128 4.92 -0.71 17.88
C PRO A 128 3.99 -0.65 16.68
N VAL A 129 4.44 -1.19 15.54
CA VAL A 129 3.69 -1.33 14.30
C VAL A 129 3.38 -2.80 14.06
N ASP A 130 2.12 -3.13 13.83
CA ASP A 130 1.68 -4.51 13.62
C ASP A 130 1.81 -4.94 12.15
N ILE A 131 1.51 -4.03 11.22
CA ILE A 131 1.49 -4.33 9.78
C ILE A 131 2.07 -3.16 8.99
N VAL A 132 2.98 -3.47 8.07
CA VAL A 132 3.48 -2.53 7.07
C VAL A 132 2.91 -2.88 5.70
N MET A 133 2.15 -1.97 5.11
CA MET A 133 1.81 -2.00 3.70
C MET A 133 2.91 -1.26 2.92
N THR A 134 3.87 -2.00 2.38
CA THR A 134 4.97 -1.40 1.60
C THR A 134 4.52 -0.92 0.22
N ARG A 135 4.97 0.27 -0.16
CA ARG A 135 4.91 0.87 -1.50
C ARG A 135 6.29 1.01 -2.15
N CYS A 136 7.33 0.54 -1.45
CA CYS A 136 8.72 0.57 -1.89
C CYS A 136 9.10 -0.75 -2.57
N ALA A 137 10.12 -0.71 -3.44
CA ALA A 137 10.72 -1.89 -4.02
C ALA A 137 11.39 -2.76 -2.94
N GLU A 138 11.27 -4.09 -3.06
CA GLU A 138 11.77 -5.02 -2.03
C GLU A 138 13.28 -4.92 -1.84
N ALA A 139 14.04 -4.74 -2.92
CA ALA A 139 15.51 -4.68 -2.91
C ALA A 139 16.10 -3.59 -2.01
N GLY A 140 15.35 -2.52 -1.71
CA GLY A 140 15.79 -1.41 -0.87
C GLY A 140 15.14 -1.38 0.51
N LEU A 141 14.39 -2.42 0.90
CA LEU A 141 13.55 -2.41 2.10
C LEU A 141 14.38 -2.57 3.39
N ASP A 142 15.41 -3.43 3.39
CA ASP A 142 16.32 -3.61 4.53
C ASP A 142 17.78 -3.45 4.08
N PRO A 143 18.39 -2.27 4.30
CA PRO A 143 19.77 -2.02 3.86
C PRO A 143 20.81 -2.87 4.60
N LEU A 144 20.47 -3.48 5.75
CA LEU A 144 21.40 -4.36 6.48
C LEU A 144 21.52 -5.74 5.85
N GLU A 145 20.45 -6.24 5.23
CA GLU A 145 20.41 -7.58 4.65
C GLU A 145 20.49 -7.58 3.12
N LEU A 146 19.85 -6.61 2.46
CA LEU A 146 19.72 -6.58 0.99
C LEU A 146 20.83 -5.76 0.33
N GLY A 147 21.61 -5.02 1.12
CA GLY A 147 22.67 -4.14 0.65
C GLY A 147 22.15 -2.89 -0.04
N GLY A 148 23.04 -1.89 -0.19
CA GLY A 148 22.73 -0.61 -0.82
C GLY A 148 22.16 0.44 0.15
N TYR A 149 22.58 1.69 -0.04
CA TYR A 149 21.97 2.82 0.65
C TYR A 149 20.63 3.16 -0.01
N SER A 150 19.53 2.77 0.63
CA SER A 150 18.18 3.18 0.25
C SER A 150 17.67 4.19 1.27
N ALA A 151 17.37 5.41 0.83
CA ALA A 151 16.81 6.46 1.69
C ALA A 151 15.44 6.05 2.29
N HIS A 152 14.79 5.05 1.71
CA HIS A 152 13.46 4.57 2.09
C HIS A 152 13.51 3.22 2.84
N GLY A 153 14.70 2.66 3.01
CA GLY A 153 14.90 1.40 3.72
C GLY A 153 14.74 1.55 5.22
N VAL A 154 14.37 0.46 5.88
CA VAL A 154 14.20 0.34 7.32
C VAL A 154 15.19 -0.70 7.83
N PRO A 155 16.33 -0.29 8.41
CA PRO A 155 17.34 -1.21 8.91
C PRO A 155 16.76 -2.24 9.88
N GLY A 156 16.95 -3.53 9.58
CA GLY A 156 16.53 -4.65 10.44
C GLY A 156 15.06 -5.05 10.33
N ILE A 157 14.29 -4.46 9.40
CA ILE A 157 12.87 -4.80 9.22
C ILE A 157 12.66 -6.26 8.84
N LEU A 158 13.58 -6.88 8.09
CA LEU A 158 13.46 -8.30 7.76
C LEU A 158 13.70 -9.17 9.00
N ASN A 159 14.60 -8.77 9.89
CA ASN A 159 14.78 -9.47 11.17
C ASN A 159 13.50 -9.40 12.03
N ALA A 160 12.88 -8.22 12.10
CA ALA A 160 11.62 -8.03 12.84
C ALA A 160 10.43 -8.84 12.29
N VAL A 161 10.45 -9.18 10.99
CA VAL A 161 9.43 -10.04 10.37
C VAL A 161 9.65 -11.53 10.71
N ARG A 162 10.89 -11.94 11.00
CA ARG A 162 11.25 -13.35 11.27
C ARG A 162 11.16 -13.73 12.75
N ALA A 163 11.23 -12.76 13.66
CA ALA A 163 11.13 -12.96 15.10
C ALA A 163 9.72 -13.38 15.54
#